data_AF-A0A1H0XL22-F1
#
_entry.id   AF-A0A1H0XL22-F1
#
_cell.length_a   1.000
_cell.length_b   1.000
_cell.length_c   1.000
_cell.angle_alpha   90.00
_cell.angle_beta   90.00
_cell.angle_gamma   90.00
#
_symmetry.space_group_name_H-M   'P 1'
#
loop_
_entity.id
_entity.type
_entity.pdbx_description
1 polymer ?
#
loop_
_entity_poly.entity_id
_entity_poly.type
_entity_poly.pdbx_seq_one_letter_code
_entity_poly.pdbx_strand_id
1 'polypeptide(L)'
;MRKQLAITAALAAAFSLGACAGDSENGPAAGPVPTVQAGLESHSAGDGHDHGAQEHHGVPDVVWGPAAETAVKDTAGKVMGLFARPDVPAAAWFNDLAPYLAPDYAEDARYIDPARVPIREVTDGPAISREAGNPRTVTASFSTDAGRWQMLLHRSGQRQPWLVTAISPQDPAQATAP
;
A
#
# COMPACT_ATOMS: atom_id res chain seq x y z
N MET A 1 -32.88 -40.59 -3.37
CA MET A 1 -32.51 -41.51 -4.48
C MET A 1 -31.04 -41.31 -4.79
N ARG A 2 -30.27 -42.39 -4.80
CA ARG A 2 -28.81 -42.42 -4.91
C ARG A 2 -28.39 -42.34 -6.38
N LYS A 3 -27.37 -41.56 -6.70
CA LYS A 3 -26.41 -41.91 -7.75
C LYS A 3 -25.05 -41.28 -7.46
N GLN A 4 -24.19 -42.16 -6.97
CA GLN A 4 -22.74 -42.01 -6.81
C GLN A 4 -22.10 -42.19 -8.19
N LEU A 5 -21.09 -41.40 -8.50
CA LEU A 5 -19.97 -41.83 -9.36
C LEU A 5 -18.72 -41.08 -8.93
N ALA A 6 -17.89 -41.79 -8.16
CA ALA A 6 -16.50 -41.49 -7.92
C ALA A 6 -15.68 -41.91 -9.15
N ILE A 7 -14.72 -41.09 -9.57
CA ILE A 7 -13.55 -41.54 -10.33
C ILE A 7 -12.32 -40.84 -9.74
N THR A 8 -11.56 -41.64 -9.00
CA THR A 8 -10.17 -41.42 -8.60
C THR A 8 -9.26 -41.68 -9.81
N ALA A 9 -8.34 -40.75 -10.09
CA ALA A 9 -7.10 -41.06 -10.79
C ALA A 9 -5.99 -40.14 -10.28
N ALA A 10 -5.15 -40.70 -9.42
CA ALA A 10 -3.88 -40.12 -9.02
C ALA A 10 -2.91 -40.22 -10.20
N LEU A 11 -2.26 -39.12 -10.54
CA LEU A 11 -1.03 -39.15 -11.33
C LEU A 11 0.00 -38.27 -10.62
N ALA A 12 0.93 -38.94 -9.93
CA ALA A 12 2.15 -38.36 -9.44
C ALA A 12 3.10 -38.16 -10.63
N ALA A 13 3.55 -36.93 -10.83
CA ALA A 13 4.71 -36.63 -11.66
C ALA A 13 5.62 -35.69 -10.87
N ALA A 14 6.69 -36.27 -10.35
CA ALA A 14 7.79 -35.56 -9.72
C ALA A 14 8.51 -34.70 -10.77
N PHE A 15 8.53 -33.38 -10.59
CA PHE A 15 9.39 -32.48 -11.35
C PHE A 15 10.67 -32.25 -10.55
N SER A 16 11.77 -32.79 -11.09
CA SER A 16 13.13 -32.72 -10.58
C SER A 16 13.64 -31.28 -10.51
N LEU A 17 14.40 -30.96 -9.46
CA LEU A 17 15.12 -29.70 -9.30
C LEU A 17 16.20 -29.57 -10.38
N GLY A 18 16.07 -28.56 -11.24
CA GLY A 18 17.13 -28.11 -12.14
C GLY A 18 18.04 -27.12 -11.42
N ALA A 19 19.17 -27.61 -10.92
CA ALA A 19 20.28 -26.79 -10.46
C ALA A 19 21.11 -26.32 -11.68
N CYS A 20 21.29 -25.01 -11.82
CA CYS A 20 22.35 -24.44 -12.66
C CYS A 20 23.26 -23.61 -11.75
N ALA A 21 24.31 -24.28 -11.25
CA ALA A 21 25.55 -23.65 -10.86
C ALA A 21 26.56 -23.93 -11.97
N GLY A 22 27.23 -22.89 -12.45
CA GLY A 22 28.18 -22.97 -13.56
C GLY A 22 28.82 -21.63 -13.86
N ASP A 23 29.84 -21.34 -13.06
CA ASP A 23 30.76 -20.20 -13.10
C ASP A 23 31.64 -20.19 -14.37
N SER A 24 31.97 -19.01 -14.88
CA SER A 24 33.16 -18.79 -15.71
C SER A 24 33.65 -17.36 -15.53
N GLU A 25 34.42 -17.18 -14.46
CA GLU A 25 35.80 -16.67 -14.48
C GLU A 25 36.18 -15.80 -15.71
N ASN A 26 36.38 -14.49 -15.48
CA ASN A 26 37.31 -13.70 -16.28
C ASN A 26 38.29 -13.01 -15.32
N GLY A 27 39.58 -13.31 -15.50
CA GLY A 27 40.70 -12.85 -14.68
C GLY A 27 41.03 -11.36 -14.82
N PRO A 28 42.09 -10.90 -14.12
CA PRO A 28 42.16 -9.58 -13.52
C PRO A 28 42.77 -8.51 -14.43
N ALA A 29 42.18 -7.31 -14.43
CA ALA A 29 42.85 -6.08 -14.84
C ALA A 29 43.16 -5.25 -13.59
N ALA A 30 44.41 -5.30 -13.15
CA ALA A 30 44.96 -4.40 -12.13
C ALA A 30 45.05 -2.98 -12.72
N GLY A 31 44.11 -2.10 -12.34
CA GLY A 31 44.25 -0.65 -12.46
C GLY A 31 44.77 -0.06 -11.14
N PRO A 32 45.63 0.97 -11.16
CA PRO A 32 46.19 1.53 -9.94
C PRO A 32 45.09 2.20 -9.09
N VAL A 33 45.07 1.84 -7.81
CA VAL A 33 44.28 2.50 -6.76
C VAL A 33 44.72 3.96 -6.60
N PRO A 34 43.82 4.96 -6.67
CA PRO A 34 44.16 6.30 -6.27
C PRO A 34 44.29 6.36 -4.73
N THR A 35 45.50 6.67 -4.27
CA THR A 35 45.80 7.03 -2.88
C THR A 35 45.05 8.31 -2.52
N VAL A 36 44.05 8.22 -1.65
CA VAL A 36 43.42 9.40 -1.05
C VAL A 36 44.36 9.92 0.04
N GLN A 37 45.13 10.97 -0.29
CA GLN A 37 45.85 11.75 0.71
C GLN A 37 44.84 12.53 1.55
N ALA A 38 44.78 12.21 2.85
CA ALA A 38 44.16 13.05 3.85
C ALA A 38 45.04 14.32 4.03
N GLY A 39 44.65 15.41 3.36
CA GLY A 39 45.15 16.74 3.65
C GLY A 39 44.18 17.44 4.60
N LEU A 40 44.55 17.53 5.88
CA LEU A 40 44.04 18.61 6.75
C LEU A 40 44.72 19.89 6.30
N GLU A 41 43.99 20.85 5.73
CA GLU A 41 44.33 22.27 5.88
C GLU A 41 43.05 23.09 6.07
N SER A 42 43.08 23.87 7.14
CA SER A 42 42.04 24.75 7.65
C SER A 42 42.20 26.12 7.01
N HIS A 43 41.14 26.67 6.43
CA HIS A 43 41.08 28.08 6.06
C HIS A 43 39.68 28.62 6.35
N SER A 44 39.52 29.27 7.50
CA SER A 44 38.43 30.21 7.73
C SER A 44 38.75 31.52 7.01
N ALA A 45 37.84 31.96 6.13
CA ALA A 45 37.67 33.37 5.81
C ALA A 45 36.15 33.61 5.64
N GLY A 46 35.61 34.45 6.50
CA GLY A 46 34.20 34.81 6.50
C GLY A 46 33.82 35.55 5.23
N ASP A 47 32.69 35.13 4.65
CA ASP A 47 31.92 35.95 3.73
C ASP A 47 30.51 36.02 4.30
N GLY A 48 30.14 37.22 4.74
CA GLY A 48 28.86 37.51 5.36
C GLY A 48 27.76 37.46 4.32
N HIS A 49 27.25 36.27 4.05
CA HIS A 49 25.94 36.11 3.43
C HIS A 49 24.90 36.18 4.55
N ASP A 50 24.36 37.38 4.73
CA ASP A 50 23.08 37.60 5.38
C ASP A 50 22.04 36.81 4.59
N HIS A 51 21.86 35.53 4.94
CA HIS A 51 20.76 34.72 4.49
C HIS A 51 19.51 35.29 5.16
N GLY A 52 19.00 36.38 4.58
CA GLY A 52 17.74 37.00 4.95
C GLY A 52 16.75 35.89 5.20
N ALA A 53 16.21 35.89 6.43
CA ALA A 53 15.35 34.86 6.97
C ALA A 53 14.45 34.32 5.87
N GLN A 54 14.73 33.10 5.44
CA GLN A 54 13.89 32.39 4.49
C GLN A 54 12.56 32.25 5.22
N GLU A 55 11.61 33.12 4.88
CA GLU A 55 10.26 33.09 5.42
C GLU A 55 9.68 31.74 4.97
N HIS A 56 9.83 30.74 5.85
CA HIS A 56 9.10 29.49 5.73
C HIS A 56 7.64 29.87 5.91
N HIS A 57 6.97 30.23 4.81
CA HIS A 57 5.52 30.23 4.73
C HIS A 57 5.10 28.77 4.95
N GLY A 58 4.95 28.40 6.23
CA GLY A 58 4.72 27.03 6.66
C GLY A 58 3.47 26.50 5.98
N VAL A 59 3.61 25.38 5.26
CA VAL A 59 2.45 24.57 4.90
C VAL A 59 1.72 24.28 6.22
N PRO A 60 0.41 24.58 6.33
CA PRO A 60 -0.32 24.33 7.56
C PRO A 60 -0.11 22.88 8.01
N ASP A 61 0.27 22.69 9.28
CA ASP A 61 0.48 21.37 9.84
C ASP A 61 -0.80 20.53 9.70
N VAL A 62 -0.62 19.29 9.25
CA VAL A 62 -1.73 18.34 9.20
C VAL A 62 -1.97 17.86 10.63
N VAL A 63 -3.20 17.98 11.11
CA VAL A 63 -3.59 17.57 12.46
C VAL A 63 -4.69 16.52 12.40
N TRP A 64 -4.61 15.56 13.31
CA TRP A 64 -5.69 14.60 13.54
C TRP A 64 -6.73 15.20 14.49
N GLY A 65 -8.01 14.98 14.19
CA GLY A 65 -9.11 15.41 15.03
C GLY A 65 -10.44 14.78 14.58
N PRO A 66 -11.55 15.03 15.30
CA PRO A 66 -12.83 14.38 15.03
C PRO A 66 -13.31 14.50 13.58
N ALA A 67 -13.12 15.67 12.96
CA ALA A 67 -13.49 15.88 11.55
C ALA A 67 -12.67 15.01 10.57
N ALA A 68 -11.37 14.80 10.86
CA ALA A 68 -10.52 13.93 10.03
C ALA A 68 -10.94 12.46 10.20
N GLU A 69 -11.31 12.07 11.41
CA GLU A 69 -11.81 10.72 11.70
C GLU A 69 -13.14 10.45 10.99
N THR A 70 -14.10 11.38 11.03
CA THR A 70 -15.35 11.26 10.29
C THR A 70 -15.08 11.16 8.78
N ALA A 71 -14.27 12.06 8.22
CA ALA A 71 -13.98 12.08 6.79
C ALA A 71 -13.31 10.77 6.31
N VAL A 72 -12.39 10.19 7.09
CA VAL A 72 -11.76 8.92 6.72
C VAL A 72 -12.74 7.76 6.83
N LYS A 73 -13.61 7.73 7.84
CA LYS A 73 -14.64 6.68 7.99
C LYS A 73 -15.64 6.72 6.84
N ASP A 74 -16.10 7.91 6.47
CA ASP A 74 -17.03 8.10 5.35
C ASP A 74 -16.40 7.65 4.03
N THR A 75 -15.15 8.05 3.79
CA THR A 75 -14.41 7.64 2.57
C THR A 75 -14.19 6.14 2.55
N ALA A 76 -13.71 5.55 3.64
CA ALA A 76 -13.41 4.14 3.72
C ALA A 76 -14.68 3.27 3.58
N GLY A 77 -15.77 3.64 4.27
CA GLY A 77 -17.06 2.96 4.14
C GLY A 77 -17.61 3.01 2.72
N LYS A 78 -17.55 4.19 2.08
CA LYS A 78 -17.96 4.36 0.69
C LYS A 78 -17.15 3.47 -0.25
N VAL A 79 -15.83 3.50 -0.15
CA VAL A 79 -14.95 2.73 -1.04
C VAL A 79 -15.14 1.23 -0.82
N MET A 80 -15.27 0.76 0.43
CA MET A 80 -15.52 -0.66 0.69
C MET A 80 -16.85 -1.12 0.09
N GLY A 81 -17.89 -0.30 0.19
CA GLY A 81 -19.18 -0.57 -0.47
C GLY A 81 -19.08 -0.60 -2.00
N LEU A 82 -18.26 0.25 -2.61
CA LEU A 82 -18.02 0.22 -4.06
C LEU A 82 -17.21 -1.00 -4.50
N PHE A 83 -16.21 -1.37 -3.69
CA PHE A 83 -15.32 -2.52 -3.89
C PHE A 83 -16.10 -3.85 -3.83
N ALA A 84 -17.03 -3.97 -2.87
CA ALA A 84 -17.90 -5.12 -2.65
C ALA A 84 -19.07 -5.25 -3.65
N ARG A 85 -18.84 -4.94 -4.93
CA ARG A 85 -19.86 -5.07 -6.00
C ARG A 85 -19.40 -6.00 -7.12
N PRO A 86 -19.30 -7.30 -6.83
CA PRO A 86 -18.73 -8.28 -7.75
C PRO A 86 -19.57 -8.58 -8.99
N ASP A 87 -20.85 -8.23 -8.97
CA ASP A 87 -21.78 -8.44 -10.10
C ASP A 87 -21.83 -7.23 -11.05
N VAL A 88 -21.05 -6.17 -10.78
CA VAL A 88 -20.95 -4.97 -11.64
C VAL A 88 -19.89 -5.17 -12.72
N PRO A 89 -20.12 -4.75 -13.98
CA PRO A 89 -19.10 -4.83 -15.02
C PRO A 89 -17.81 -4.10 -14.64
N ALA A 90 -16.65 -4.70 -14.92
CA ALA A 90 -15.32 -4.21 -14.51
C ALA A 90 -15.07 -2.73 -14.81
N ALA A 91 -15.45 -2.24 -15.99
CA ALA A 91 -15.28 -0.84 -16.36
C ALA A 91 -16.12 0.11 -15.48
N ALA A 92 -17.38 -0.23 -15.20
CA ALA A 92 -18.24 0.57 -14.32
C ALA A 92 -17.75 0.50 -12.86
N TRP A 93 -17.37 -0.69 -12.41
CA TRP A 93 -16.80 -0.90 -11.07
C TRP A 93 -15.56 -0.02 -10.86
N PHE A 94 -14.62 -0.01 -11.82
CA PHE A 94 -13.42 0.80 -11.75
C PHE A 94 -13.73 2.30 -11.83
N ASN A 95 -14.58 2.73 -12.77
CA ASN A 95 -14.93 4.15 -12.92
C ASN A 95 -15.55 4.75 -11.64
N ASP A 96 -16.33 3.95 -10.92
CA ASP A 96 -16.90 4.39 -9.64
C ASP A 96 -15.84 4.49 -8.53
N LEU A 97 -14.83 3.61 -8.54
CA LEU A 97 -13.76 3.58 -7.53
C LEU A 97 -12.66 4.60 -7.78
N ALA A 98 -12.26 4.80 -9.04
CA ALA A 98 -11.10 5.58 -9.44
C ALA A 98 -10.99 6.97 -8.77
N PRO A 99 -12.07 7.73 -8.56
CA PRO A 99 -12.00 9.03 -7.87
C PRO A 99 -11.48 9.00 -6.43
N TYR A 100 -11.49 7.84 -5.78
CA TYR A 100 -11.08 7.66 -4.38
C TYR A 100 -9.70 7.00 -4.25
N LEU A 101 -9.08 6.58 -5.36
CA LEU A 101 -7.83 5.84 -5.33
C LEU A 101 -6.65 6.79 -5.48
N ALA A 102 -5.55 6.47 -4.80
CA ALA A 102 -4.26 7.07 -5.13
C ALA A 102 -3.85 6.64 -6.56
N PRO A 103 -3.12 7.49 -7.32
CA PRO A 103 -2.79 7.20 -8.72
C PRO A 103 -2.15 5.81 -8.93
N ASP A 104 -1.17 5.45 -8.09
CA ASP A 104 -0.48 4.17 -8.19
C ASP A 104 -1.45 3.00 -7.96
N TYR A 105 -2.32 3.08 -6.95
CA TYR A 105 -3.31 2.04 -6.69
C TYR A 105 -4.41 2.00 -7.74
N ALA A 106 -4.74 3.12 -8.40
CA ALA A 106 -5.66 3.14 -9.53
C ALA A 106 -5.09 2.37 -10.74
N GLU A 107 -3.79 2.49 -11.00
CA GLU A 107 -3.12 1.72 -12.05
C GLU A 107 -3.13 0.22 -11.78
N ASP A 108 -3.03 -0.21 -10.51
CA ASP A 108 -3.18 -1.61 -10.15
C ASP A 108 -4.65 -2.07 -10.22
N ALA A 109 -5.56 -1.27 -9.65
CA ALA A 109 -6.96 -1.61 -9.49
C ALA A 109 -7.70 -1.79 -10.82
N ARG A 110 -7.25 -1.14 -11.90
CA ARG A 110 -7.85 -1.29 -13.24
C ARG A 110 -7.78 -2.73 -13.78
N TYR A 111 -6.89 -3.55 -13.24
CA TYR A 111 -6.72 -4.96 -13.63
C TYR A 111 -7.45 -5.94 -12.71
N ILE A 112 -8.14 -5.43 -11.68
CA ILE A 112 -8.97 -6.26 -10.80
C ILE A 112 -10.26 -6.63 -11.55
N ASP A 113 -10.53 -7.93 -11.63
CA ASP A 113 -11.83 -8.44 -12.04
C ASP A 113 -12.77 -8.43 -10.82
N PRO A 114 -13.84 -7.59 -10.79
CA PRO A 114 -14.74 -7.51 -9.65
C PRO A 114 -15.42 -8.85 -9.35
N ALA A 115 -15.65 -9.72 -10.35
CA ALA A 115 -16.25 -11.03 -10.12
C ALA A 115 -15.40 -11.92 -9.21
N ARG A 116 -14.09 -11.65 -9.11
CA ARG A 116 -13.12 -12.36 -8.26
C ARG A 116 -12.99 -11.75 -6.86
N VAL A 117 -13.61 -10.60 -6.58
CA VAL A 117 -13.68 -10.05 -5.22
C VAL A 117 -14.63 -10.92 -4.40
N PRO A 118 -14.18 -11.51 -3.28
CA PRO A 118 -14.99 -12.47 -2.54
C PRO A 118 -16.07 -11.80 -1.67
N ILE A 119 -15.92 -10.51 -1.36
CA ILE A 119 -16.85 -9.78 -0.49
C ILE A 119 -18.20 -9.60 -1.19
N ARG A 120 -19.28 -9.99 -0.52
CA ARG A 120 -20.66 -9.71 -0.91
C ARG A 120 -21.37 -8.81 0.08
N GLU A 121 -20.93 -8.81 1.34
CA GLU A 121 -21.54 -8.04 2.42
C GLU A 121 -20.49 -7.53 3.41
N VAL A 122 -20.59 -6.26 3.76
CA VAL A 122 -19.83 -5.65 4.87
C VAL A 122 -20.69 -5.74 6.12
N THR A 123 -20.22 -6.48 7.13
CA THR A 123 -20.98 -6.78 8.35
C THR A 123 -20.66 -5.85 9.50
N ASP A 124 -19.46 -5.24 9.51
CA ASP A 124 -19.04 -4.26 10.52
C ASP A 124 -17.89 -3.37 10.01
N GLY A 125 -17.69 -2.22 10.67
CA GLY A 125 -16.65 -1.24 10.39
C GLY A 125 -17.12 0.02 9.65
N PRO A 126 -16.22 0.95 9.31
CA PRO A 126 -14.77 0.87 9.53
C PRO A 126 -14.34 1.12 10.98
N ALA A 127 -13.47 0.26 11.50
CA ALA A 127 -12.65 0.53 12.68
C ALA A 127 -11.33 1.21 12.26
N ILE A 128 -10.95 2.31 12.91
CA ILE A 128 -9.81 3.14 12.52
C ILE A 128 -8.60 2.85 13.41
N SER A 129 -7.46 2.53 12.79
CA SER A 129 -6.15 2.44 13.43
C SER A 129 -5.15 3.38 12.76
N ARG A 130 -4.27 3.99 13.54
CA ARG A 130 -3.25 4.91 13.07
C ARG A 130 -2.03 4.90 13.99
N GLU A 131 -0.88 5.18 13.44
CA GLU A 131 0.33 5.40 14.22
C GLU A 131 0.23 6.73 14.99
N ALA A 132 0.70 6.73 16.25
CA ALA A 132 0.75 7.93 17.07
C ALA A 132 1.66 8.99 16.41
N GLY A 133 1.18 10.23 16.34
CA GLY A 133 1.92 11.32 15.68
C GLY A 133 1.84 11.30 14.15
N ASN A 134 1.18 10.32 13.52
CA ASN A 134 0.93 10.31 12.09
C ASN A 134 -0.53 10.70 11.77
N PRO A 135 -0.80 11.93 11.28
CA PRO A 135 -2.13 12.39 10.95
C PRO A 135 -2.49 12.23 9.46
N ARG A 136 -1.60 11.61 8.67
CA ARG A 136 -1.71 11.51 7.21
C ARG A 136 -2.00 10.10 6.71
N THR A 137 -1.70 9.07 7.50
CA THR A 137 -1.91 7.67 7.12
C THR A 137 -2.81 6.98 8.14
N VAL A 138 -3.77 6.22 7.64
CA VAL A 138 -4.77 5.51 8.44
C VAL A 138 -5.02 4.13 7.84
N THR A 139 -5.21 3.14 8.70
CA THR A 139 -5.76 1.83 8.33
C THR A 139 -7.20 1.75 8.80
N ALA A 140 -8.13 1.48 7.89
CA ALA A 140 -9.52 1.18 8.17
C ALA A 140 -9.76 -0.33 8.04
N SER A 141 -10.28 -0.96 9.09
CA SER A 141 -10.57 -2.39 9.14
C SER A 141 -12.06 -2.67 9.09
N PHE A 142 -12.43 -3.75 8.41
CA PHE A 142 -13.81 -4.17 8.16
C PHE A 142 -13.99 -5.65 8.47
N SER A 143 -15.17 -5.99 8.95
CA SER A 143 -15.64 -7.38 8.93
C SER A 143 -16.56 -7.57 7.74
N THR A 144 -16.38 -8.68 7.02
CA THR A 144 -17.17 -9.02 5.83
C THR A 144 -17.57 -10.49 5.87
N ASP A 145 -18.48 -10.89 4.99
CA ASP A 145 -18.81 -12.30 4.75
C ASP A 145 -17.60 -13.13 4.24
N ALA A 146 -16.61 -12.46 3.65
CA ALA A 146 -15.35 -13.05 3.19
C ALA A 146 -14.19 -12.91 4.20
N GLY A 147 -14.49 -12.66 5.48
CA GLY A 147 -13.50 -12.49 6.55
C GLY A 147 -13.12 -11.03 6.80
N ARG A 148 -11.97 -10.81 7.41
CA ARG A 148 -11.49 -9.46 7.79
C ARG A 148 -10.72 -8.83 6.65
N TRP A 149 -11.01 -7.56 6.38
CA TRP A 149 -10.35 -6.78 5.34
C TRP A 149 -9.83 -5.48 5.91
N GLN A 150 -8.79 -4.94 5.29
CA GLN A 150 -8.21 -3.66 5.64
C GLN A 150 -8.02 -2.78 4.41
N MET A 151 -8.07 -1.48 4.65
CA MET A 151 -7.87 -0.43 3.66
C MET A 151 -6.87 0.57 4.20
N LEU A 152 -5.84 0.87 3.42
CA LEU A 152 -4.88 1.92 3.75
C LEU A 152 -5.30 3.20 3.03
N LEU A 153 -5.37 4.31 3.80
CA LEU A 153 -5.73 5.62 3.30
C LEU A 153 -4.63 6.63 3.61
N HIS A 154 -4.39 7.52 2.66
CA HIS A 154 -3.42 8.61 2.78
C HIS A 154 -4.04 9.96 2.38
N ARG A 155 -3.61 11.04 3.04
CA ARG A 155 -3.87 12.42 2.60
C ARG A 155 -2.57 13.24 2.62
N SER A 156 -2.40 14.10 1.63
CA SER A 156 -1.21 14.96 1.52
C SER A 156 -1.30 16.24 2.37
N GLY A 157 -2.51 16.67 2.76
CA GLY A 157 -2.73 17.91 3.50
C GLY A 157 -4.06 17.94 4.26
N GLN A 158 -4.27 18.95 5.12
CA GLN A 158 -5.42 19.02 6.03
C GLN A 158 -6.78 19.02 5.30
N ARG A 159 -6.85 19.66 4.13
CA ARG A 159 -8.06 19.78 3.29
C ARG A 159 -8.02 18.90 2.03
N GLN A 160 -6.97 18.09 1.89
CA GLN A 160 -6.83 17.18 0.77
C GLN A 160 -7.69 15.93 1.03
N PRO A 161 -8.23 15.30 -0.02
CA PRO A 161 -9.03 14.10 0.14
C PRO A 161 -8.20 12.95 0.73
N TRP A 162 -8.90 12.04 1.42
CA TRP A 162 -8.35 10.73 1.72
C TRP A 162 -8.39 9.90 0.45
N LEU A 163 -7.22 9.40 0.04
CA LEU A 163 -7.08 8.51 -1.10
C LEU A 163 -6.68 7.12 -0.61
N VAL A 164 -7.28 6.10 -1.21
CA VAL A 164 -6.99 4.71 -0.90
C VAL A 164 -5.72 4.28 -1.62
N THR A 165 -4.76 3.77 -0.87
CA THR A 165 -3.48 3.30 -1.40
C THR A 165 -3.40 1.78 -1.47
N ALA A 166 -4.25 1.06 -0.73
CA ALA A 166 -4.38 -0.39 -0.81
C ALA A 166 -5.69 -0.89 -0.19
N ILE A 167 -6.22 -1.99 -0.71
CA ILE A 167 -7.28 -2.80 -0.10
C ILE A 167 -6.82 -4.26 -0.13
N SER A 168 -6.84 -4.94 1.01
CA SER A 168 -6.38 -6.33 1.11
C SER A 168 -7.09 -7.11 2.22
N PRO A 169 -7.13 -8.45 2.14
CA PRO A 169 -7.47 -9.27 3.29
C PRO A 169 -6.55 -8.93 4.46
N GLN A 170 -7.10 -8.85 5.67
CA GLN A 170 -6.30 -8.66 6.86
C GLN A 170 -5.65 -10.00 7.22
N ASP A 171 -4.32 -10.02 7.31
CA ASP A 171 -3.60 -11.15 7.88
C ASP A 171 -4.01 -11.31 9.36
N PRO A 172 -4.53 -12.47 9.78
CA PRO A 172 -4.90 -12.70 11.18
C PRO A 172 -3.72 -12.47 12.14
N ALA A 173 -2.47 -12.64 11.71
CA ALA A 173 -1.29 -12.38 12.54
C ALA A 173 -1.11 -10.88 12.85
N GLN A 174 -1.51 -9.98 11.94
CA GLN A 174 -1.38 -8.53 12.12
C GLN A 174 -2.49 -7.90 12.96
N ALA A 175 -3.59 -8.62 13.20
CA ALA A 175 -4.71 -8.14 14.02
C ALA A 175 -4.41 -8.10 15.54
N THR A 176 -3.26 -8.62 15.97
CA THR A 176 -2.93 -8.88 17.39
C THR A 176 -1.74 -8.07 17.91
N ALA A 177 -1.19 -7.15 17.11
CA ALA A 177 -0.12 -6.27 17.58
C ALA A 177 -0.71 -5.23 18.57
N PRO A 178 -0.19 -5.17 19.81
CA PRO A 178 -0.72 -4.34 20.89
C PRO A 178 -0.50 -2.84 20.69
#